data_AF-A0AAW9I6C6-F1
#
_entry.id   AF-A0AAW9I6C6-F1
#
_cell.length_a   1.000
_cell.length_b   1.000
_cell.length_c   1.000
_cell.angle_alpha   90.00
_cell.angle_beta   90.00
_cell.angle_gamma   90.00
#
_symmetry.space_group_name_H-M   'P 1'
#
loop_
_entity.id
_entity.type
_entity.pdbx_description
1 polymer ?
#
loop_
_entity_poly.entity_id
_entity_poly.type
_entity_poly.pdbx_seq_one_letter_code
_entity_poly.pdbx_strand_id
1 'polypeptide(L)'
;EFACVTYSDNKENFLNIINKLKSETSVAFILNVDDAEVAKEAVAALAGLKPVVVGATKDNYQAMIDVVKGDNLALGLKATSLEELYETTELVQKAGYKELILDVTGETVKDTYVNAVQVRRIALKEQDRTFGYPSI
;
A
#
# COMPACT_ATOMS: atom_id res chain seq x y z
N GLU A 1 16.57 0.73 4.79
CA GLU A 1 15.87 1.95 5.23
C GLU A 1 14.82 2.31 4.19
N PHE A 2 13.73 2.95 4.60
CA PHE A 2 12.64 3.34 3.71
C PHE A 2 12.41 4.85 3.80
N ALA A 3 12.15 5.48 2.65
CA ALA A 3 11.55 6.81 2.60
C ALA A 3 10.06 6.67 2.30
N CYS A 4 9.22 7.06 3.25
CA CYS A 4 7.78 7.19 3.04
C CYS A 4 7.46 8.62 2.61
N VAL A 5 6.93 8.78 1.41
CA VAL A 5 6.49 10.08 0.87
C VAL A 5 4.98 10.04 0.79
N THR A 6 4.32 10.99 1.46
CA THR A 6 2.86 11.10 1.49
C THR A 6 2.38 12.19 0.55
N TYR A 7 1.42 11.85 -0.30
CA TYR A 7 0.72 12.81 -1.13
C TYR A 7 -0.19 13.70 -0.27
N SER A 8 -0.19 15.00 -0.56
CA SER A 8 -0.93 16.03 0.19
C SER A 8 -1.56 17.05 -0.76
N ASP A 9 -2.30 16.57 -1.76
CA ASP A 9 -3.03 17.37 -2.76
C ASP A 9 -2.17 18.31 -3.62
N ASN A 10 -0.85 18.13 -3.62
CA ASN A 10 0.09 18.88 -4.46
C ASN A 10 1.02 17.91 -5.19
N LYS A 11 0.66 17.58 -6.44
CA LYS A 11 1.38 16.62 -7.27
C LYS A 11 2.81 17.06 -7.56
N GLU A 12 3.01 18.36 -7.84
CA GLU A 12 4.32 18.91 -8.15
C GLU A 12 5.27 18.77 -6.95
N ASN A 13 4.82 19.13 -5.75
CA ASN A 13 5.61 18.98 -4.54
C ASN A 13 5.93 17.50 -4.24
N PHE A 14 4.94 16.62 -4.41
CA PHE A 14 5.11 15.18 -4.22
C PHE A 14 6.21 14.60 -5.12
N LEU A 15 6.17 14.90 -6.43
CA LEU A 15 7.18 14.46 -7.39
C LEU A 15 8.55 15.10 -7.12
N ASN A 16 8.60 16.36 -6.71
CA ASN A 16 9.85 17.05 -6.37
C ASN A 16 10.56 16.37 -5.18
N ILE A 17 9.81 16.00 -4.14
CA ILE A 17 10.36 15.27 -2.98
C ILE A 17 10.90 13.90 -3.41
N ILE A 18 10.13 13.15 -4.20
CA ILE A 18 10.54 11.85 -4.74
C ILE A 18 11.86 11.97 -5.52
N ASN A 19 11.95 12.93 -6.44
CA ASN A 19 13.14 13.13 -7.27
C ASN A 19 14.36 13.53 -6.45
N LYS A 20 14.18 14.42 -5.47
CA LYS A 20 15.26 14.82 -4.56
C LYS A 20 15.81 13.62 -3.78
N LEU A 21 14.92 12.86 -3.14
CA LEU A 21 15.29 11.66 -2.38
C LEU A 21 15.98 10.62 -3.27
N LYS A 22 15.46 10.41 -4.49
CA LYS A 22 16.08 9.52 -5.48
C LYS A 22 17.51 9.93 -5.84
N SER A 23 17.80 11.23 -5.94
CA SER A 23 19.14 11.73 -6.28
C SER A 23 20.12 11.75 -5.13
N GLU A 24 19.64 11.87 -3.88
CA GLU A 24 20.48 12.11 -2.71
C GLU A 24 20.66 10.87 -1.82
N THR A 25 19.88 9.80 -2.06
CA THR A 25 19.83 8.63 -1.17
C THR A 25 19.78 7.31 -1.92
N SER A 26 20.00 6.19 -1.22
CA SER A 26 19.86 4.82 -1.73
C SER A 26 18.97 4.00 -0.81
N VAL A 27 17.73 4.46 -0.64
CA VAL A 27 16.70 3.82 0.20
C VAL A 27 15.60 3.21 -0.67
N ALA A 28 14.82 2.30 -0.08
CA ALA A 28 13.57 1.86 -0.71
C ALA A 28 12.47 2.91 -0.50
N PHE A 29 11.48 2.96 -1.39
CA PHE A 29 10.44 3.98 -1.37
C PHE A 29 9.08 3.38 -1.01
N ILE A 30 8.33 4.10 -0.18
CA ILE A 30 6.90 3.89 0.05
C ILE A 30 6.19 5.14 -0.43
N LEU A 31 5.34 4.99 -1.44
CA LEU A 31 4.49 6.05 -1.96
C LEU A 31 3.13 5.92 -1.29
N ASN A 32 2.81 6.84 -0.39
CA ASN A 32 1.52 6.89 0.26
C ASN A 32 0.60 7.87 -0.50
N VAL A 33 -0.24 7.33 -1.38
CA VAL A 33 -1.06 8.08 -2.34
C VAL A 33 -2.28 7.25 -2.74
N ASP A 34 -3.46 7.88 -2.70
CA ASP A 34 -4.77 7.30 -3.02
C ASP A 34 -5.28 7.68 -4.43
N ASP A 35 -4.78 8.77 -5.01
CA ASP A 35 -5.02 9.13 -6.41
C ASP A 35 -4.17 8.28 -7.36
N ALA A 36 -4.83 7.45 -8.18
CA ALA A 36 -4.17 6.52 -9.09
C ALA A 36 -3.37 7.20 -10.22
N GLU A 37 -3.80 8.37 -10.70
CA GLU A 37 -3.06 9.10 -11.75
C GLU A 37 -1.78 9.71 -11.16
N VAL A 38 -1.85 10.25 -9.94
CA VAL A 38 -0.66 10.73 -9.22
C VAL A 38 0.28 9.55 -8.90
N ALA A 39 -0.26 8.42 -8.44
CA ALA A 39 0.52 7.22 -8.15
C ALA A 39 1.27 6.72 -9.39
N LYS A 40 0.62 6.73 -10.56
CA LYS A 40 1.22 6.34 -11.84
C LYS A 40 2.42 7.20 -12.22
N GLU A 41 2.30 8.52 -12.09
CA GLU A 41 3.41 9.45 -12.37
C GLU A 41 4.57 9.24 -11.37
N ALA A 42 4.26 9.01 -10.10
CA ALA A 42 5.27 8.77 -9.06
C ALA A 42 6.00 7.42 -9.24
N VAL A 43 5.28 6.36 -9.62
CA VAL A 43 5.87 5.06 -9.97
C VAL A 43 6.81 5.21 -11.16
N ALA A 44 6.41 5.94 -12.20
CA ALA A 44 7.28 6.22 -13.35
C ALA A 44 8.55 6.98 -12.95
N ALA A 45 8.46 7.96 -12.04
CA ALA A 45 9.62 8.67 -11.51
C ALA A 45 10.61 7.73 -10.77
N LEU A 46 10.11 6.63 -10.20
CA LEU A 46 10.86 5.61 -9.47
C LEU A 46 11.08 4.32 -10.30
N ALA A 47 11.01 4.38 -11.62
CA ALA A 47 11.22 3.21 -12.49
C ALA A 47 12.52 2.48 -12.15
N GLY A 48 12.42 1.15 -12.00
CA GLY A 48 13.53 0.27 -11.61
C GLY A 48 13.84 0.20 -10.11
N LEU A 49 13.27 1.08 -9.29
CA LEU A 49 13.49 1.10 -7.83
C LEU A 49 12.44 0.33 -7.02
N LYS A 50 11.44 -0.23 -7.71
CA LYS A 50 10.36 -1.07 -7.15
C LYS A 50 9.73 -0.49 -5.87
N PRO A 51 9.12 0.71 -5.92
CA PRO A 51 8.47 1.29 -4.75
C PRO A 51 7.28 0.44 -4.28
N VAL A 52 6.98 0.53 -2.98
CA VAL A 52 5.67 0.11 -2.45
C VAL A 52 4.68 1.24 -2.70
N VAL A 53 3.48 0.94 -3.19
CA VAL A 53 2.40 1.92 -3.38
C VAL A 53 1.30 1.63 -2.37
N VAL A 54 1.02 2.54 -1.45
CA VAL A 54 0.03 2.39 -0.38
C VAL A 54 -1.10 3.40 -0.60
N GLY A 55 -2.34 2.94 -0.61
CA GLY A 55 -3.50 3.80 -0.83
C GLY A 55 -4.68 3.14 -1.54
N ALA A 56 -4.61 1.84 -1.82
CA ALA A 56 -5.74 1.12 -2.38
C ALA A 56 -6.82 0.88 -1.33
N THR A 57 -8.02 1.34 -1.60
CA THR A 57 -9.24 1.16 -0.80
C THR A 57 -10.26 0.36 -1.60
N LYS A 58 -11.40 0.04 -0.98
CA LYS A 58 -12.53 -0.62 -1.63
C LYS A 58 -13.03 0.13 -2.88
N ASP A 59 -12.84 1.44 -2.95
CA ASP A 59 -13.39 2.30 -4.00
C ASP A 59 -12.43 2.50 -5.20
N ASN A 60 -11.12 2.40 -4.99
CA ASN A 60 -10.12 2.69 -6.04
C ASN A 60 -9.23 1.50 -6.42
N TYR A 61 -9.41 0.32 -5.81
CA TYR A 61 -8.46 -0.78 -5.95
C TYR A 61 -8.20 -1.22 -7.40
N GLN A 62 -9.19 -1.20 -8.30
CA GLN A 62 -8.93 -1.54 -9.71
C GLN A 62 -7.94 -0.59 -10.36
N ALA A 63 -8.13 0.72 -10.17
CA ALA A 63 -7.25 1.73 -10.73
C ALA A 63 -5.83 1.60 -10.13
N MET A 64 -5.74 1.31 -8.83
CA MET A 64 -4.46 1.10 -8.16
C MET A 64 -3.77 -0.19 -8.62
N ILE A 65 -4.49 -1.29 -8.86
CA ILE A 65 -3.94 -2.50 -9.48
C ILE A 65 -3.36 -2.19 -10.86
N ASP A 66 -4.04 -1.38 -11.66
CA ASP A 66 -3.56 -0.98 -12.99
C ASP A 66 -2.23 -0.22 -12.93
N VAL A 67 -1.99 0.55 -11.86
CA VAL A 67 -0.72 1.24 -11.61
C VAL A 67 0.41 0.26 -11.29
N VAL A 68 0.16 -0.76 -10.46
CA VAL A 68 1.24 -1.62 -9.91
C VAL A 68 1.47 -2.91 -10.69
N LYS A 69 0.48 -3.39 -11.45
CA LYS A 69 0.52 -4.72 -12.08
C LYS A 69 1.63 -4.88 -13.12
N GLY A 70 1.91 -3.82 -13.88
CA GLY A 70 2.89 -3.84 -14.97
C GLY A 70 4.32 -4.12 -14.48
N ASP A 71 4.65 -3.57 -13.31
CA ASP A 71 5.98 -3.66 -12.70
C ASP A 71 6.02 -4.65 -11.51
N ASN A 72 4.91 -5.32 -11.21
CA ASN A 72 4.74 -6.24 -10.09
C ASN A 72 5.14 -5.62 -8.73
N LEU A 73 4.62 -4.44 -8.44
CA LEU A 73 4.95 -3.64 -7.25
C LEU A 73 4.05 -3.92 -6.06
N ALA A 74 4.59 -4.02 -4.85
CA ALA A 74 3.77 -4.24 -3.66
C ALA A 74 2.69 -3.15 -3.47
N LEU A 75 1.43 -3.58 -3.33
CA LEU A 75 0.26 -2.72 -3.14
C LEU A 75 -0.23 -2.77 -1.70
N GLY A 76 -0.19 -1.62 -1.03
CA GLY A 76 -0.72 -1.40 0.31
C GLY A 76 -2.22 -1.12 0.28
N LEU A 77 -2.98 -2.00 0.93
CA LEU A 77 -4.43 -1.86 1.11
C LEU A 77 -4.73 -1.08 2.38
N LYS A 78 -5.65 -0.12 2.29
CA LYS A 78 -6.13 0.73 3.38
C LYS A 78 -7.64 0.58 3.54
N ALA A 79 -8.07 0.66 4.79
CA ALA A 79 -9.47 0.64 5.16
C ALA A 79 -9.66 1.33 6.53
N THR A 80 -10.91 1.65 6.87
CA THR A 80 -11.24 2.26 8.17
C THR A 80 -11.42 1.23 9.29
N SER A 81 -11.53 -0.06 8.94
CA SER A 81 -11.71 -1.16 9.87
C SER A 81 -11.09 -2.45 9.34
N LEU A 82 -10.85 -3.43 10.22
CA LEU A 82 -10.40 -4.76 9.81
C LEU A 82 -11.40 -5.50 8.92
N GLU A 83 -12.70 -5.31 9.16
CA GLU A 83 -13.74 -5.95 8.34
C GLU A 83 -13.67 -5.43 6.89
N GLU A 84 -13.61 -4.11 6.72
CA GLU A 84 -13.44 -3.49 5.41
C GLU A 84 -12.10 -3.84 4.76
N LEU A 85 -11.02 -3.95 5.55
CA LEU A 85 -9.71 -4.40 5.04
C LEU A 85 -9.79 -5.84 4.51
N TYR A 86 -10.51 -6.72 5.21
CA TYR A 86 -10.74 -8.10 4.79
C TYR A 86 -11.50 -8.14 3.46
N GLU A 87 -12.62 -7.42 3.36
CA GLU A 87 -13.42 -7.33 2.13
C GLU A 87 -12.60 -6.80 0.95
N THR A 88 -11.83 -5.72 1.17
CA THR A 88 -10.98 -5.12 0.14
C THR A 88 -9.90 -6.11 -0.31
N THR A 89 -9.32 -6.87 0.62
CA THR A 89 -8.32 -7.89 0.30
C THR A 89 -8.91 -9.00 -0.56
N GLU A 90 -10.12 -9.49 -0.24
CA GLU A 90 -10.81 -10.47 -1.09
C GLU A 90 -11.07 -9.93 -2.50
N LEU A 91 -11.50 -8.67 -2.62
CA LEU A 91 -11.77 -8.05 -3.92
C LEU A 91 -10.51 -7.99 -4.78
N VAL A 92 -9.39 -7.59 -4.20
CA VAL A 92 -8.09 -7.52 -4.88
C VAL A 92 -7.58 -8.91 -5.28
N GLN A 93 -7.74 -9.91 -4.40
CA GLN A 93 -7.41 -11.30 -4.71
C GLN A 93 -8.27 -11.85 -5.86
N LYS A 94 -9.58 -11.56 -5.86
CA LYS A 94 -10.52 -11.94 -6.94
C LYS A 94 -10.17 -11.25 -8.26
N ALA A 95 -9.63 -10.03 -8.21
CA ALA A 95 -9.08 -9.32 -9.36
C ALA A 95 -7.73 -9.90 -9.86
N GLY A 96 -7.18 -10.91 -9.16
CA GLY A 96 -5.99 -11.66 -9.58
C GLY A 96 -4.66 -11.05 -9.12
N TYR A 97 -4.68 -10.03 -8.26
CA TYR A 97 -3.47 -9.40 -7.75
C TYR A 97 -3.11 -9.90 -6.34
N LYS A 98 -1.83 -10.21 -6.11
CA LYS A 98 -1.38 -10.90 -4.87
C LYS A 98 -0.12 -10.32 -4.21
N GLU A 99 0.52 -9.30 -4.78
CA GLU A 99 1.64 -8.62 -4.14
C GLU A 99 1.09 -7.56 -3.17
N LEU A 100 0.61 -7.98 -2.01
CA LEU A 100 -0.15 -7.12 -1.08
C LEU A 100 0.58 -6.87 0.23
N ILE A 101 0.32 -5.70 0.79
CA ILE A 101 0.64 -5.31 2.16
C ILE A 101 -0.65 -4.77 2.79
N LEU A 102 -0.93 -5.12 4.04
CA LEU A 102 -2.14 -4.71 4.75
C LEU A 102 -1.82 -3.56 5.70
N ASP A 103 -2.36 -2.37 5.46
CA ASP A 103 -2.26 -1.27 6.43
C ASP A 103 -3.23 -1.56 7.58
N VAL A 104 -2.67 -1.88 8.75
CA VAL A 104 -3.45 -2.25 9.95
C VAL A 104 -3.55 -1.10 10.94
N THR A 105 -3.17 0.11 10.52
CA THR A 105 -3.20 1.32 11.34
C THR A 105 -4.62 1.57 11.83
N GLY A 106 -4.80 1.57 13.16
CA GLY A 106 -6.02 2.02 13.82
C GLY A 106 -5.91 3.48 14.25
N GLU A 107 -6.98 4.01 14.85
CA GLU A 107 -7.01 5.37 15.38
C GLU A 107 -5.95 5.61 16.46
N THR A 108 -5.62 4.57 17.24
CA THR A 108 -4.61 4.62 18.29
C THR A 108 -3.58 3.50 18.15
N VAL A 109 -2.41 3.68 18.78
CA VAL A 109 -1.38 2.62 18.86
C VAL A 109 -1.91 1.33 19.48
N LYS A 110 -2.85 1.43 20.43
CA LYS A 110 -3.50 0.25 21.02
C LYS A 110 -4.31 -0.50 19.97
N ASP A 111 -5.07 0.22 19.16
CA ASP A 111 -5.90 -0.38 18.11
C ASP A 111 -5.04 -0.96 16.99
N THR A 112 -3.99 -0.25 16.56
CA THR A 112 -2.99 -0.79 15.61
C THR A 112 -2.37 -2.09 16.10
N TYR A 113 -1.98 -2.15 17.38
CA TYR A 113 -1.43 -3.37 17.98
C TYR A 113 -2.44 -4.52 17.98
N VAL A 114 -3.68 -4.25 18.39
CA VAL A 114 -4.76 -5.24 18.38
C VAL A 114 -5.01 -5.74 16.96
N ASN A 115 -5.05 -4.83 15.98
CA ASN A 115 -5.28 -5.15 14.57
C ASN A 115 -4.18 -6.06 14.01
N ALA A 116 -2.90 -5.70 14.22
CA ALA A 116 -1.76 -6.49 13.79
C ALA A 116 -1.78 -7.91 14.37
N VAL A 117 -2.12 -8.06 15.65
CA VAL A 117 -2.25 -9.37 16.32
C VAL A 117 -3.39 -10.19 15.69
N GLN A 118 -4.56 -9.58 15.45
CA GLN A 118 -5.70 -10.28 14.86
C GLN A 118 -5.41 -10.76 13.45
N VAL A 119 -4.91 -9.88 12.57
CA VAL A 119 -4.51 -10.23 11.19
C VAL A 119 -3.54 -11.41 11.20
N ARG A 120 -2.53 -11.39 12.08
CA ARG A 120 -1.55 -12.48 12.19
C ARG A 120 -2.17 -13.78 12.72
N ARG A 121 -3.09 -13.70 13.68
CA ARG A 121 -3.77 -14.86 14.27
C ARG A 121 -4.71 -15.51 13.27
N ILE A 122 -5.52 -14.73 12.56
CA ILE A 122 -6.41 -15.18 11.49
C ILE A 122 -5.59 -15.94 10.42
N ALA A 123 -4.49 -15.33 9.96
CA ALA A 123 -3.62 -15.94 8.96
C ALA A 123 -2.98 -17.27 9.40
N LEU A 124 -2.52 -17.38 10.65
CA LEU A 124 -1.74 -18.53 11.12
C LEU A 124 -2.55 -19.61 11.82
N LYS A 125 -3.49 -19.22 12.68
CA LYS A 125 -4.25 -20.14 13.54
C LYS A 125 -5.54 -20.59 12.89
N GLU A 126 -6.23 -19.67 12.23
CA GLU A 126 -7.47 -19.96 11.50
C GLU A 126 -7.17 -20.40 10.05
N GLN A 127 -5.91 -20.27 9.62
CA GLN A 127 -5.42 -20.62 8.28
C GLN A 127 -6.15 -19.87 7.15
N ASP A 128 -6.73 -18.72 7.48
CA ASP A 128 -7.41 -17.87 6.53
C ASP A 128 -6.37 -17.10 5.71
N ARG A 129 -6.31 -17.42 4.42
CA ARG A 129 -5.33 -16.86 3.49
C ARG A 129 -5.68 -15.45 3.01
N THR A 130 -6.88 -14.95 3.28
CA THR A 130 -7.27 -13.58 2.93
C THR A 130 -6.31 -12.59 3.63
N PHE A 131 -6.04 -12.79 4.91
CA PHE A 131 -5.04 -12.01 5.67
C PHE A 131 -3.62 -12.58 5.64
N GLY A 132 -3.30 -13.42 4.66
CA GLY A 132 -2.01 -14.09 4.50
C GLY A 132 -0.85 -13.19 4.03
N TYR A 133 -0.87 -11.90 4.33
CA TYR A 133 0.07 -10.90 3.82
C TYR A 133 0.80 -10.16 4.96
N PRO A 134 1.98 -9.55 4.69
CA PRO A 134 2.62 -8.65 5.63
C PRO A 134 1.72 -7.47 5.98
N SER A 135 1.82 -6.98 7.22
CA SER A 135 1.16 -5.74 7.65
C SER A 135 2.15 -4.57 7.69
N ILE A 136 1.67 -3.36 7.40
CA ILE A 136 2.37 -2.09 7.61
C ILE A 136 1.67 -1.28 8.70
#